data_AF-A0A9P6NP70-F1
#
_entry.id   AF-A0A9P6NP70-F1
#
_cell.length_a   1.000
_cell.length_b   1.000
_cell.length_c   1.000
_cell.angle_alpha   90.00
_cell.angle_beta   90.00
_cell.angle_gamma   90.00
#
_symmetry.space_group_name_H-M   'P 1'
#
loop_
_entity.id
_entity.type
_entity.pdbx_description
1 polymer ?
#
loop_
_entity_poly.entity_id
_entity_poly.type
_entity_poly.pdbx_seq_one_letter_code
_entity_poly.pdbx_strand_id
1 'polypeptide(L)'
;MNINLSFVNNISLLTRAYDHFVHYLMAQRYKKESKDPGSHAKDVKRQHILKSREWLRNTRYEWAVAAKLPVRFRRLLSQTNTHSDNEKTPNGKAKIIKTLVYCSSAANKWFRLLDSKMEESEKVMGIKTQKTPRFLPRVPIASEFVMPPKQLPLDFYNLVYFNKLQPLEKLKIVNTREVVFFPDVKRHLLPRRDSEEKLGACEFTKRYFLECSQRYELEDPTESKDNDVGNGEQHVDDDKAEANGDSIDLECPSAGSDEEDAYFGEFGEEEDEGYEDDMISDDEYHDTSSEESDDGAFDGEDKDGDIYMGKGKGKGKAGAV
;
A
#
# COMPACT_ATOMS: atom_id res chain seq x y z
N MET A 1 26.09 -6.59 -2.53
CA MET A 1 27.20 -5.73 -2.10
C MET A 1 28.02 -5.28 -3.30
N ASN A 2 27.62 -4.18 -3.93
CA ASN A 2 28.50 -3.40 -4.81
C ASN A 2 29.45 -2.57 -3.95
N ILE A 3 30.64 -3.10 -3.70
CA ILE A 3 31.69 -2.38 -2.97
C ILE A 3 32.45 -1.51 -3.98
N ASN A 4 32.37 -0.19 -3.83
CA ASN A 4 33.17 0.72 -4.64
C ASN A 4 34.64 0.70 -4.17
N LEU A 5 35.49 0.01 -4.94
CA LEU A 5 36.90 -0.21 -4.59
C LEU A 5 37.76 1.06 -4.62
N SER A 6 37.26 2.17 -5.20
CA SER A 6 38.02 3.43 -5.30
C SER A 6 38.34 4.05 -3.94
N PHE A 7 37.52 3.78 -2.92
CA PHE A 7 37.64 4.40 -1.59
C PHE A 7 38.42 3.56 -0.56
N VAL A 8 38.88 2.36 -0.93
CA VAL A 8 39.54 1.41 0.00
C VAL A 8 40.79 2.01 0.65
N ASN A 9 41.50 2.90 -0.05
CA ASN A 9 42.70 3.55 0.48
C ASN A 9 42.42 4.86 1.23
N ASN A 10 41.16 5.33 1.24
CA ASN A 10 40.79 6.55 1.95
C ASN A 10 40.50 6.21 3.43
N ILE A 11 41.58 6.01 4.20
CA ILE A 11 41.53 5.65 5.62
C ILE A 11 40.66 6.65 6.41
N SER A 12 40.75 7.96 6.12
CA SER A 12 39.95 8.97 6.80
C SER A 12 38.45 8.77 6.62
N LEU A 13 38.02 8.40 5.40
CA LEU A 13 36.61 8.08 5.14
C LEU A 13 36.20 6.77 5.82
N LEU A 14 37.04 5.74 5.75
CA LEU A 14 36.79 4.46 6.41
C LEU A 14 36.65 4.59 7.93
N THR A 15 37.51 5.38 8.57
CA THR A 15 37.41 5.66 10.01
C THR A 15 36.09 6.36 10.34
N ARG A 16 35.71 7.38 9.57
CA ARG A 16 34.43 8.09 9.79
C ARG A 16 33.21 7.18 9.57
N ALA A 17 33.25 6.33 8.55
CA ALA A 17 32.20 5.35 8.27
C ALA A 17 32.10 4.31 9.39
N TYR A 18 33.22 3.80 9.88
CA TYR A 18 33.30 2.90 11.02
C TYR A 18 32.73 3.55 12.29
N ASP A 19 33.19 4.76 12.62
CA ASP A 19 32.74 5.48 13.81
C ASP A 19 31.23 5.72 13.77
N HIS A 20 30.69 6.13 12.62
CA HIS A 20 29.26 6.29 12.44
C HIS A 20 28.52 4.95 12.54
N PHE A 21 28.99 3.90 11.87
CA PHE A 21 28.33 2.60 11.91
C PHE A 21 28.30 2.01 13.33
N VAL A 22 29.43 1.98 14.02
CA VAL A 22 29.54 1.33 15.34
C VAL A 22 28.97 2.22 16.44
N HIS A 23 29.43 3.46 16.54
CA HIS A 23 29.13 4.31 17.70
C HIS A 23 27.81 5.06 17.57
N TYR A 24 27.28 5.21 16.35
CA TYR A 24 25.96 5.80 16.14
C TYR A 24 24.91 4.75 15.80
N LEU A 25 24.99 4.07 14.64
CA LEU A 25 23.94 3.15 14.19
C LEU A 25 23.80 1.92 15.08
N MET A 26 24.88 1.17 15.30
CA MET A 26 24.84 -0.06 16.10
C MET A 26 24.57 0.23 17.57
N ALA A 27 25.12 1.32 18.11
CA ALA A 27 24.81 1.75 19.47
C ALA A 27 23.32 2.11 19.65
N GLN A 28 22.71 2.82 18.69
CA GLN A 28 21.26 3.11 18.72
C GLN A 28 20.44 1.83 18.60
N ARG A 29 20.81 0.93 17.68
CA ARG A 29 20.16 -0.38 17.53
C ARG A 29 20.23 -1.18 18.82
N TYR A 30 21.40 -1.29 19.43
CA TYR A 30 21.59 -1.99 20.71
C TYR A 30 20.75 -1.36 21.82
N LYS A 31 20.75 -0.03 21.97
CA LYS A 31 19.93 0.66 22.97
C LYS A 31 18.44 0.40 22.79
N LYS A 32 17.98 0.26 21.55
CA LYS A 32 16.58 -0.04 21.23
C LYS A 32 16.24 -1.51 21.53
N GLU A 33 17.07 -2.42 21.06
CA GLU A 33 16.95 -3.87 21.30
C GLU A 33 17.05 -4.25 22.78
N SER A 34 17.90 -3.56 23.54
CA SER A 34 18.00 -3.74 24.99
C SER A 34 16.73 -3.34 25.74
N LYS A 35 15.88 -2.48 25.15
CA LYS A 35 14.61 -2.03 25.75
C LYS A 35 13.41 -2.86 25.27
N ASP A 36 13.35 -3.14 23.97
CA ASP A 36 12.31 -3.95 23.33
C ASP A 36 12.98 -4.95 22.37
N PRO A 37 13.25 -6.19 22.85
CA PRO A 37 13.84 -7.23 22.03
C PRO A 37 13.00 -7.55 20.77
N GLY A 38 13.67 -7.59 19.62
CA GLY A 38 13.08 -7.81 18.30
C GLY A 38 12.47 -6.56 17.66
N SER A 39 12.59 -5.39 18.26
CA SER A 39 12.08 -4.13 17.70
C SER A 39 12.72 -3.77 16.37
N HIS A 40 14.02 -3.99 16.20
CA HIS A 40 14.71 -3.74 14.94
C HIS A 40 14.20 -4.67 13.83
N ALA A 41 14.03 -5.96 14.12
CA ALA A 41 13.50 -6.91 13.15
C ALA A 41 12.07 -6.53 12.71
N LYS A 42 11.23 -6.05 13.64
CA LYS A 42 9.88 -5.52 13.31
C LYS A 42 9.98 -4.29 12.41
N ASP A 43 10.87 -3.34 12.71
CA ASP A 43 11.05 -2.14 11.89
C ASP A 43 11.52 -2.47 10.49
N VAL A 44 12.51 -3.37 10.34
CA VAL A 44 13.02 -3.80 9.02
C VAL A 44 11.90 -4.44 8.20
N LYS A 45 11.11 -5.33 8.80
CA LYS A 45 9.92 -5.92 8.14
C LYS A 45 8.92 -4.86 7.71
N ARG A 46 8.61 -3.91 8.61
CA ARG A 46 7.71 -2.79 8.32
C ARG A 46 8.22 -1.90 7.18
N GLN A 47 9.51 -1.61 7.14
CA GLN A 47 10.15 -0.85 6.07
C GLN A 47 10.09 -1.58 4.72
N HIS A 48 10.29 -2.89 4.71
CA HIS A 48 10.14 -3.69 3.49
C HIS A 48 8.72 -3.61 2.91
N ILE A 49 7.71 -3.63 3.79
CA ILE A 49 6.31 -3.47 3.39
C ILE A 49 6.07 -2.05 2.86
N LEU A 50 6.60 -1.01 3.51
CA LEU A 50 6.50 0.38 3.06
C LEU A 50 7.08 0.57 1.65
N LYS A 51 8.32 0.12 1.41
CA LYS A 51 8.96 0.18 0.08
C LYS A 51 8.11 -0.54 -0.98
N SER A 52 7.54 -1.69 -0.64
CA SER A 52 6.64 -2.44 -1.54
C SER A 52 5.36 -1.67 -1.88
N ARG A 53 4.81 -0.89 -0.94
CA ARG A 53 3.64 -0.02 -1.17
C ARG A 53 4.00 1.17 -2.04
N GLU A 54 5.16 1.79 -1.81
CA GLU A 54 5.65 2.91 -2.61
C GLU A 54 5.91 2.51 -4.05
N TRP A 55 6.51 1.33 -4.27
CA TRP A 55 6.67 0.80 -5.61
C TRP A 55 5.33 0.60 -6.29
N LEU A 56 4.35 -0.03 -5.62
CA LEU A 56 3.01 -0.22 -6.17
C LEU A 56 2.29 1.10 -6.46
N ARG A 57 2.50 2.11 -5.62
CA ARG A 57 2.02 3.48 -5.81
C ARG A 57 2.57 4.05 -7.11
N ASN A 58 3.90 4.05 -7.27
CA ASN A 58 4.57 4.58 -8.45
C ASN A 58 4.08 3.89 -9.72
N THR A 59 4.08 2.56 -9.75
CA THR A 59 3.64 1.80 -10.94
C THR A 59 2.19 2.11 -11.34
N ARG A 60 1.28 2.22 -10.36
CA ARG A 60 -0.13 2.57 -10.63
C ARG A 60 -0.28 4.02 -11.07
N TYR A 61 0.46 4.94 -10.46
CA TYR A 61 0.40 6.36 -10.78
C TYR A 61 0.95 6.63 -12.19
N GLU A 62 2.13 6.08 -12.53
CA GLU A 62 2.73 6.16 -13.85
C GLU A 62 1.78 5.62 -14.93
N TRP A 63 1.18 4.46 -14.69
CA TRP A 63 0.18 3.91 -15.61
C TRP A 63 -1.05 4.81 -15.75
N ALA A 64 -1.54 5.39 -14.65
CA ALA A 64 -2.68 6.29 -14.67
C ALA A 64 -2.40 7.58 -15.44
N VAL A 65 -1.17 8.11 -15.36
CA VAL A 65 -0.70 9.25 -16.15
C VAL A 65 -0.64 8.88 -17.63
N ALA A 66 0.01 7.76 -17.98
CA ALA A 66 0.10 7.28 -19.36
C ALA A 66 -1.28 7.00 -19.97
N ALA A 67 -2.19 6.43 -19.18
CA ALA A 67 -3.57 6.19 -19.58
C ALA A 67 -4.44 7.47 -19.60
N LYS A 68 -3.93 8.64 -19.19
CA LYS A 68 -4.68 9.90 -19.11
C LYS A 68 -5.95 9.77 -18.25
N LEU A 69 -5.85 9.16 -17.07
CA LEU A 69 -6.98 9.09 -16.14
C LEU A 69 -7.33 10.47 -15.57
N PRO A 70 -8.61 10.72 -15.23
CA PRO A 70 -9.03 11.93 -14.53
C PRO A 70 -8.14 12.27 -13.32
N VAL A 71 -7.89 13.57 -13.11
CA VAL A 71 -7.02 14.10 -12.03
C VAL A 71 -7.41 13.52 -10.67
N ARG A 72 -8.70 13.35 -10.41
CA ARG A 72 -9.23 12.81 -9.15
C ARG A 72 -8.69 11.41 -8.81
N PHE A 73 -8.46 10.55 -9.81
CA PHE A 73 -7.82 9.25 -9.60
C PHE A 73 -6.31 9.38 -9.40
N ARG A 74 -5.66 10.25 -10.16
CA ARG A 74 -4.21 10.48 -10.02
C ARG A 74 -3.86 10.97 -8.61
N ARG A 75 -4.64 11.87 -8.04
CA ARG A 75 -4.46 12.32 -6.64
C ARG A 75 -4.74 11.23 -5.62
N LEU A 76 -5.71 10.35 -5.86
CA LEU A 76 -5.91 9.18 -5.00
C LEU A 76 -4.67 8.25 -5.03
N LEU A 77 -4.11 8.02 -6.21
CA LEU A 77 -2.96 7.16 -6.43
C LEU A 77 -1.62 7.75 -5.98
N SER A 78 -1.53 9.06 -5.71
CA SER A 78 -0.26 9.68 -5.31
C SER A 78 0.11 9.44 -3.84
N GLN A 79 -0.83 8.99 -3.01
CA GLN A 79 -0.60 8.77 -1.58
C GLN A 79 -0.28 7.30 -1.28
N THR A 80 0.88 7.00 -0.70
CA THR A 80 1.29 5.63 -0.30
C THR A 80 0.28 4.92 0.60
N ASN A 81 -0.39 5.69 1.46
CA ASN A 81 -1.35 5.15 2.42
C ASN A 81 -2.64 4.61 1.76
N THR A 82 -2.88 4.87 0.47
CA THR A 82 -4.05 4.28 -0.24
C THR A 82 -3.79 2.88 -0.77
N HIS A 83 -2.51 2.47 -0.83
CA HIS A 83 -2.11 1.19 -1.42
C HIS A 83 -2.02 0.11 -0.33
N SER A 84 -2.58 -1.06 -0.61
CA SER A 84 -2.55 -2.21 0.29
C SER A 84 -1.15 -2.82 0.45
N ASP A 85 -0.90 -3.45 1.59
CA ASP A 85 0.29 -4.27 1.80
C ASP A 85 0.22 -5.52 0.89
N ASN A 86 1.40 -5.97 0.42
CA ASN A 86 1.53 -7.13 -0.44
C ASN A 86 2.63 -8.05 0.04
N GLU A 87 2.31 -8.87 1.04
CA GLU A 87 3.24 -9.86 1.56
C GLU A 87 3.24 -11.11 0.70
N LYS A 88 4.42 -11.69 0.51
CA LYS A 88 4.54 -12.98 -0.17
C LYS A 88 3.87 -14.06 0.68
N THR A 89 3.14 -14.95 0.03
CA THR A 89 2.70 -16.21 0.66
C THR A 89 3.91 -17.03 1.12
N PRO A 90 3.75 -17.93 2.11
CA PRO A 90 4.83 -18.83 2.54
C PRO A 90 5.46 -19.61 1.38
N ASN A 91 4.65 -19.94 0.37
CA ASN A 91 5.09 -20.68 -0.82
C ASN A 91 5.73 -19.77 -1.90
N GLY A 92 5.78 -18.45 -1.69
CA GLY A 92 6.33 -17.46 -2.63
C GLY A 92 5.54 -17.23 -3.93
N LYS A 93 4.52 -18.05 -4.22
CA LYS A 93 3.80 -18.06 -5.51
C LYS A 93 2.89 -16.87 -5.76
N ALA A 94 2.37 -16.27 -4.69
CA ALA A 94 1.42 -15.16 -4.77
C ALA A 94 1.66 -14.14 -3.67
N LYS A 95 1.24 -12.90 -3.89
CA LYS A 95 1.19 -11.84 -2.88
C LYS A 95 -0.22 -11.72 -2.30
N ILE A 96 -0.33 -11.71 -0.97
CA ILE A 96 -1.58 -11.53 -0.24
C ILE A 96 -1.90 -10.05 -0.16
N ILE A 97 -3.08 -9.64 -0.63
CA ILE A 97 -3.58 -8.28 -0.44
C ILE A 97 -4.14 -8.18 0.99
N LYS A 98 -3.44 -7.49 1.88
CA LYS A 98 -3.98 -7.16 3.20
C LYS A 98 -5.02 -6.04 3.09
N THR A 99 -6.07 -6.15 3.89
CA THR A 99 -7.19 -5.21 3.91
C THR A 99 -6.85 -4.01 4.79
N LEU A 100 -6.91 -2.81 4.20
CA LEU A 100 -6.84 -1.56 4.94
C LEU A 100 -8.20 -1.32 5.62
N VAL A 101 -8.20 -1.24 6.95
CA VAL A 101 -9.43 -1.14 7.77
C VAL A 101 -10.27 0.11 7.44
N TYR A 102 -9.60 1.19 7.05
CA TYR A 102 -10.23 2.46 6.67
C TYR A 102 -10.68 2.52 5.22
N CYS A 103 -10.33 1.56 4.36
CA CYS A 103 -10.60 1.63 2.93
C CYS A 103 -11.99 1.07 2.60
N SER A 104 -12.78 1.83 1.82
CA SER A 104 -14.13 1.45 1.44
C SER A 104 -14.14 0.22 0.53
N SER A 105 -15.28 -0.48 0.48
CA SER A 105 -15.44 -1.61 -0.44
C SER A 105 -15.39 -1.16 -1.91
N ALA A 106 -15.81 0.07 -2.19
CA ALA A 106 -15.75 0.68 -3.51
C ALA A 106 -14.29 0.92 -3.94
N ALA A 107 -13.49 1.57 -3.10
CA ALA A 107 -12.07 1.79 -3.34
C ALA A 107 -11.32 0.47 -3.56
N ASN A 108 -11.54 -0.53 -2.70
CA ASN A 108 -10.93 -1.85 -2.84
C ASN A 108 -11.32 -2.57 -4.15
N LYS A 109 -12.55 -2.40 -4.64
CA LYS A 109 -12.97 -2.93 -5.95
C LYS A 109 -12.31 -2.17 -7.09
N TRP A 110 -12.21 -0.84 -6.98
CA TRP A 110 -11.62 0.00 -8.02
C TRP A 110 -10.12 -0.25 -8.18
N PHE A 111 -9.36 -0.38 -7.10
CA PHE A 111 -7.93 -0.73 -7.17
C PHE A 111 -7.68 -2.10 -7.82
N ARG A 112 -8.59 -3.06 -7.60
CA ARG A 112 -8.52 -4.36 -8.28
C ARG A 112 -8.82 -4.24 -9.76
N LEU A 113 -9.83 -3.45 -10.12
CA LEU A 113 -10.15 -3.16 -11.51
C LEU A 113 -8.97 -2.47 -12.23
N LEU A 114 -8.33 -1.52 -11.57
CA LEU A 114 -7.11 -0.86 -12.04
C LEU A 114 -5.99 -1.88 -12.31
N ASP A 115 -5.69 -2.75 -11.34
CA ASP A 115 -4.65 -3.77 -11.50
C ASP A 115 -4.97 -4.72 -12.68
N SER A 116 -6.24 -5.13 -12.85
CA SER A 116 -6.66 -5.96 -13.98
C SER A 116 -6.47 -5.23 -15.31
N LYS A 117 -6.76 -3.91 -15.38
CA LYS A 117 -6.55 -3.10 -16.59
C LYS A 117 -5.09 -2.90 -16.92
N MET A 118 -4.25 -2.74 -15.90
CA MET A 118 -2.79 -2.70 -16.07
C MET A 118 -2.29 -4.01 -16.68
N GLU A 119 -2.70 -5.15 -16.12
CA GLU A 119 -2.33 -6.47 -16.63
C GLU A 119 -2.82 -6.72 -18.07
N GLU A 120 -4.06 -6.33 -18.39
CA GLU A 120 -4.59 -6.38 -19.75
C GLU A 120 -3.75 -5.54 -20.73
N SER A 121 -3.37 -4.32 -20.33
CA SER A 121 -2.55 -3.44 -21.17
C SER A 121 -1.15 -4.01 -21.44
N GLU A 122 -0.52 -4.63 -20.43
CA GLU A 122 0.79 -5.26 -20.57
C GLU A 122 0.75 -6.46 -21.51
N LYS A 123 -0.31 -7.28 -21.42
CA LYS A 123 -0.55 -8.40 -22.34
C LYS A 123 -0.70 -7.93 -23.78
N VAL A 124 -1.47 -6.87 -24.01
CA VAL A 124 -1.68 -6.29 -25.35
C VAL A 124 -0.38 -5.71 -25.92
N MET A 125 0.43 -5.05 -25.10
CA MET A 125 1.74 -4.53 -25.52
C MET A 125 2.82 -5.60 -25.65
N GLY A 126 2.53 -6.87 -25.32
CA GLY A 126 3.50 -7.96 -25.38
C GLY A 126 4.61 -7.85 -24.32
N ILE A 127 4.43 -7.02 -23.30
CA ILE A 127 5.40 -6.85 -22.23
C ILE A 127 5.34 -8.09 -21.34
N LYS A 128 6.40 -8.91 -21.38
CA LYS A 128 6.53 -10.07 -20.50
C LYS A 128 7.06 -9.62 -19.14
N THR A 129 6.16 -9.21 -18.25
CA THR A 129 6.55 -8.92 -16.87
C THR A 129 6.36 -10.16 -15.98
N GLN A 130 7.43 -10.59 -15.29
CA GLN A 130 7.32 -11.61 -14.24
C GLN A 130 6.72 -11.00 -12.96
N LYS A 131 5.45 -10.63 -13.01
CA LYS A 131 4.74 -10.14 -11.83
C LYS A 131 4.18 -11.32 -11.05
N THR A 132 4.49 -11.36 -9.75
CA THR A 132 3.82 -12.29 -8.83
C THR A 132 2.32 -11.93 -8.77
N PRO A 133 1.41 -12.88 -9.03
CA PRO A 133 -0.02 -12.63 -8.96
C PRO A 133 -0.42 -12.20 -7.54
N ARG A 134 -1.39 -11.29 -7.46
CA ARG A 134 -1.93 -10.78 -6.20
C ARG A 134 -3.31 -11.37 -5.97
N PHE A 135 -3.57 -11.92 -4.79
CA PHE A 135 -4.88 -12.46 -4.45
C PHE A 135 -5.47 -11.79 -3.21
N LEU A 136 -6.79 -11.68 -3.23
CA LEU A 136 -7.57 -11.27 -2.07
C LEU A 136 -7.94 -12.54 -1.28
N PRO A 137 -7.53 -12.67 0.00
CA PRO A 137 -7.92 -13.81 0.80
C PRO A 137 -9.43 -13.82 1.06
N ARG A 138 -10.03 -15.02 1.17
CA ARG A 138 -11.46 -15.18 1.49
C ARG A 138 -11.82 -14.58 2.84
N VAL A 139 -10.94 -14.77 3.82
CA VAL A 139 -11.02 -14.09 5.12
C VAL A 139 -10.08 -12.89 5.06
N PRO A 140 -10.58 -11.65 5.23
CA PRO A 140 -9.76 -10.46 5.21
C PRO A 140 -8.65 -10.53 6.27
N ILE A 141 -7.41 -10.29 5.86
CA ILE A 141 -6.27 -10.15 6.76
C ILE A 141 -6.01 -8.66 6.93
N ALA A 142 -6.04 -8.15 8.16
CA ALA A 142 -5.82 -6.74 8.43
C ALA A 142 -4.39 -6.31 8.09
N SER A 143 -4.25 -5.11 7.54
CA SER A 143 -2.96 -4.43 7.36
C SER A 143 -2.37 -4.00 8.71
N GLU A 144 -1.04 -3.99 8.80
CA GLU A 144 -0.32 -3.43 9.95
C GLU A 144 -0.40 -1.89 9.97
N PHE A 145 -0.69 -1.28 8.82
CA PHE A 145 -0.80 0.17 8.68
C PHE A 145 -2.25 0.60 8.90
N VAL A 146 -2.52 0.98 10.15
CA VAL A 146 -3.84 1.42 10.59
C VAL A 146 -4.10 2.90 10.32
N MET A 147 -3.06 3.70 10.09
CA MET A 147 -3.18 5.14 9.90
C MET A 147 -3.81 5.47 8.54
N PRO A 148 -4.96 6.15 8.52
CA PRO A 148 -5.59 6.53 7.27
C PRO A 148 -4.80 7.66 6.58
N PRO A 149 -4.82 7.69 5.24
CA PRO A 149 -4.44 8.89 4.49
C PRO A 149 -5.30 10.10 4.90
N LYS A 150 -4.76 11.31 4.73
CA LYS A 150 -5.48 12.57 4.99
C LYS A 150 -5.89 13.23 3.67
N GLN A 151 -6.94 14.04 3.73
CA GLN A 151 -7.43 14.85 2.61
C GLN A 151 -7.84 14.00 1.39
N LEU A 152 -8.32 12.78 1.62
CA LEU A 152 -8.89 11.97 0.56
C LEU A 152 -10.40 12.17 0.43
N PRO A 153 -10.95 11.87 -0.76
CA PRO A 153 -12.39 11.90 -1.02
C PRO A 153 -13.19 11.07 -0.01
N LEU A 154 -14.40 11.53 0.29
CA LEU A 154 -15.28 10.94 1.30
C LEU A 154 -15.51 9.43 1.07
N ASP A 155 -15.77 9.05 -0.17
CA ASP A 155 -16.10 7.70 -0.62
C ASP A 155 -14.92 6.73 -0.66
N PHE A 156 -13.69 7.21 -0.41
CA PHE A 156 -12.55 6.36 -0.14
C PHE A 156 -12.67 5.66 1.21
N TYR A 157 -13.29 6.29 2.20
CA TYR A 157 -13.30 5.78 3.57
C TYR A 157 -14.43 4.77 3.79
N ASN A 158 -14.13 3.72 4.54
CA ASN A 158 -15.12 2.73 4.95
C ASN A 158 -16.14 3.38 5.91
N LEU A 159 -17.42 3.22 5.63
CA LEU A 159 -18.53 3.79 6.42
C LEU A 159 -18.44 3.43 7.92
N VAL A 160 -18.24 2.15 8.22
CA VAL A 160 -18.18 1.65 9.61
C VAL A 160 -16.94 2.17 10.33
N TYR A 161 -15.83 2.31 9.61
CA TYR A 161 -14.62 2.91 10.17
C TYR A 161 -14.81 4.40 10.43
N PHE A 162 -15.34 5.13 9.45
CA PHE A 162 -15.43 6.58 9.48
C PHE A 162 -16.43 7.09 10.52
N ASN A 163 -17.62 6.47 10.61
CA ASN A 163 -18.65 6.92 11.56
C ASN A 163 -18.23 6.71 13.02
N LYS A 164 -17.28 5.80 13.30
CA LYS A 164 -16.71 5.59 14.64
C LYS A 164 -15.70 6.66 15.08
N LEU A 165 -15.23 7.50 14.15
CA LEU A 165 -14.26 8.55 14.46
C LEU A 165 -14.91 9.70 15.23
N GLN A 166 -14.13 10.42 16.02
CA GLN A 166 -14.61 11.66 16.65
C GLN A 166 -14.80 12.75 15.59
N PRO A 167 -15.71 13.73 15.80
CA PRO A 167 -15.99 14.78 14.82
C PRO A 167 -14.75 15.56 14.37
N LEU A 168 -13.86 15.92 15.30
CA LEU A 168 -12.60 16.60 14.99
C LEU A 168 -11.65 15.75 14.14
N GLU A 169 -11.68 14.42 14.29
CA GLU A 169 -10.88 13.50 13.48
C GLU A 169 -11.45 13.35 12.07
N LYS A 170 -12.79 13.28 11.95
CA LYS A 170 -13.50 13.25 10.67
C LYS A 170 -13.09 14.44 9.79
N LEU A 171 -13.08 15.65 10.35
CA LEU A 171 -12.68 16.89 9.67
C LEU A 171 -11.21 16.92 9.24
N LYS A 172 -10.31 16.29 10.00
CA LYS A 172 -8.87 16.25 9.67
C LYS A 172 -8.54 15.26 8.57
N ILE A 173 -9.30 14.17 8.49
CA ILE A 173 -9.00 13.02 7.64
C ILE A 173 -9.66 13.19 6.26
N VAL A 174 -10.93 13.60 6.22
CA VAL A 174 -11.70 13.63 4.97
C VAL A 174 -11.65 14.99 4.29
N ASN A 175 -11.60 14.95 2.96
CA ASN A 175 -11.96 16.06 2.11
C ASN A 175 -13.46 15.97 1.76
N THR A 176 -14.28 16.81 2.41
CA THR A 176 -15.75 16.85 2.23
C THR A 176 -16.18 17.54 0.93
N ARG A 177 -15.26 17.93 0.06
CA ARG A 177 -15.57 18.63 -1.19
C ARG A 177 -15.48 17.76 -2.42
N GLU A 178 -15.16 16.47 -2.27
CA GLU A 178 -14.88 15.60 -3.41
C GLU A 178 -15.31 14.15 -3.20
N VAL A 179 -15.77 13.56 -4.30
CA VAL A 179 -16.14 12.13 -4.44
C VAL A 179 -15.50 11.60 -5.73
N VAL A 180 -15.11 10.33 -5.75
CA VAL A 180 -14.31 9.76 -6.86
C VAL A 180 -14.98 8.59 -7.56
N PHE A 181 -15.68 7.74 -6.83
CA PHE A 181 -16.24 6.49 -7.29
C PHE A 181 -17.72 6.63 -7.63
N PHE A 182 -18.13 6.02 -8.74
CA PHE A 182 -19.53 5.70 -8.99
C PHE A 182 -20.08 4.76 -7.90
N PRO A 183 -21.40 4.83 -7.62
CA PRO A 183 -22.10 3.82 -6.82
C PRO A 183 -21.86 2.39 -7.34
N ASP A 184 -21.84 2.21 -8.66
CA ASP A 184 -21.36 0.98 -9.31
C ASP A 184 -19.93 1.16 -9.87
N VAL A 185 -18.97 0.62 -9.14
CA VAL A 185 -17.54 0.69 -9.47
C VAL A 185 -17.20 0.05 -10.82
N LYS A 186 -18.02 -0.89 -11.31
CA LYS A 186 -17.76 -1.58 -12.58
C LYS A 186 -17.88 -0.66 -13.80
N ARG A 187 -18.51 0.51 -13.65
CA ARG A 187 -18.63 1.52 -14.70
C ARG A 187 -17.33 2.26 -14.98
N HIS A 188 -16.35 2.19 -14.08
CA HIS A 188 -15.03 2.79 -14.29
C HIS A 188 -14.16 1.99 -15.26
N LEU A 189 -13.21 2.67 -15.90
CA LEU A 189 -12.15 2.03 -16.70
C LEU A 189 -12.67 1.09 -17.81
N LEU A 190 -13.88 1.33 -18.32
CA LEU A 190 -14.42 0.62 -19.47
C LEU A 190 -13.63 0.96 -20.74
N PRO A 191 -13.53 0.04 -21.73
CA PRO A 191 -12.80 0.30 -22.97
C PRO A 191 -13.25 1.59 -23.68
N ARG A 192 -14.56 1.83 -23.67
CA ARG A 192 -15.14 3.14 -23.95
C ARG A 192 -15.52 3.78 -22.61
N ARG A 193 -14.76 4.79 -22.20
CA ARG A 193 -15.03 5.53 -20.95
C ARG A 193 -16.43 6.09 -20.95
N ASP A 194 -17.09 5.96 -19.80
CA ASP A 194 -18.37 6.58 -19.53
C ASP A 194 -18.26 8.10 -19.71
N SER A 195 -19.29 8.73 -20.28
CA SER A 195 -19.37 10.19 -20.38
C SER A 195 -19.23 10.86 -19.02
N GLU A 196 -19.75 10.23 -17.97
CA GLU A 196 -19.67 10.75 -16.60
C GLU A 196 -18.29 10.60 -15.99
N GLU A 197 -17.52 9.58 -16.40
CA GLU A 197 -16.13 9.40 -15.95
C GLU A 197 -15.24 10.51 -16.51
N LYS A 198 -15.60 11.10 -17.64
CA LYS A 198 -14.88 12.22 -18.26
C LYS A 198 -15.20 13.59 -17.65
N LEU A 199 -16.23 13.69 -16.82
CA LEU A 199 -16.59 14.94 -16.15
C LEU A 199 -15.43 15.44 -15.29
N GLY A 200 -15.36 16.77 -15.15
CA GLY A 200 -14.45 17.41 -14.22
C GLY A 200 -14.74 16.98 -12.78
N ALA A 201 -13.75 17.12 -11.88
CA ALA A 201 -13.89 16.71 -10.48
C ALA A 201 -15.05 17.44 -9.77
N CYS A 202 -15.22 18.73 -10.05
CA CYS A 202 -16.35 19.52 -9.53
C CYS A 202 -17.70 18.96 -9.99
N GLU A 203 -17.89 18.80 -11.31
CA GLU A 203 -19.17 18.34 -11.87
C GLU A 203 -19.52 16.93 -11.41
N PHE A 204 -18.52 16.05 -11.37
CA PHE A 204 -18.67 14.71 -10.84
C PHE A 204 -19.12 14.74 -9.39
N THR A 205 -18.47 15.55 -8.55
CA THR A 205 -18.83 15.68 -7.14
C THR A 205 -20.23 16.24 -6.99
N LYS A 206 -20.60 17.31 -7.70
CA LYS A 206 -21.95 17.89 -7.64
C LYS A 206 -23.05 16.85 -7.90
N ARG A 207 -22.81 15.89 -8.80
CA ARG A 207 -23.77 14.81 -9.11
C ARG A 207 -23.86 13.74 -8.03
N TYR A 208 -22.71 13.32 -7.49
CA TYR A 208 -22.63 12.11 -6.67
C TYR A 208 -22.46 12.38 -5.17
N PHE A 209 -22.16 13.61 -4.78
CA PHE A 209 -21.85 13.96 -3.39
C PHE A 209 -23.02 13.70 -2.46
N LEU A 210 -24.22 14.20 -2.80
CA LEU A 210 -25.39 14.08 -1.94
C LEU A 210 -25.76 12.62 -1.65
N GLU A 211 -25.73 11.76 -2.67
CA GLU A 211 -25.99 10.32 -2.49
C GLU A 211 -24.92 9.65 -1.64
N CYS A 212 -23.66 10.03 -1.83
CA CYS A 212 -22.54 9.48 -1.06
C CYS A 212 -22.60 9.94 0.41
N SER A 213 -22.79 11.23 0.66
CA SER A 213 -22.70 11.85 1.98
C SER A 213 -23.79 11.41 2.94
N GLN A 214 -24.99 11.08 2.45
CA GLN A 214 -26.11 10.56 3.26
C GLN A 214 -25.74 9.36 4.13
N ARG A 215 -24.74 8.57 3.73
CA ARG A 215 -24.31 7.38 4.48
C ARG A 215 -23.25 7.68 5.54
N TYR A 216 -22.64 8.87 5.48
CA TYR A 216 -21.61 9.32 6.40
C TYR A 216 -22.24 10.25 7.43
N GLU A 217 -21.97 9.99 8.71
CA GLU A 217 -22.40 10.87 9.81
C GLU A 217 -21.45 12.07 9.88
N LEU A 218 -21.64 13.01 8.96
CA LEU A 218 -20.99 14.32 8.95
C LEU A 218 -21.81 15.24 9.87
N GLU A 219 -21.23 15.67 10.98
CA GLU A 219 -21.84 16.73 11.79
C GLU A 219 -21.71 18.06 11.04
N ASP A 220 -22.80 18.82 10.98
CA ASP A 220 -22.73 20.19 10.48
C ASP A 220 -21.88 21.00 11.46
N PRO A 221 -20.77 21.63 10.99
CA PRO A 221 -19.88 22.39 11.87
C PRO A 221 -20.58 23.56 12.60
N THR A 222 -21.81 23.88 12.21
CA THR A 222 -22.64 24.96 12.73
C THR A 222 -23.44 24.61 13.99
N GLU A 223 -23.62 23.33 14.35
CA GLU A 223 -24.44 22.94 15.51
C GLU A 223 -23.68 22.78 16.84
N SER A 224 -22.36 23.03 16.87
CA SER A 224 -21.54 22.85 18.08
C SER A 224 -21.18 24.15 18.82
N LYS A 225 -21.92 25.23 18.58
CA LYS A 225 -21.88 26.41 19.44
C LYS A 225 -23.18 26.47 20.25
N ASP A 226 -23.02 26.76 21.53
CA ASP A 226 -24.07 27.12 22.48
C ASP A 226 -24.72 25.95 23.24
N ASN A 227 -23.94 25.39 24.17
CA ASN A 227 -24.44 25.01 25.49
C ASN A 227 -23.30 25.12 26.53
N ASP A 228 -22.85 26.34 26.82
CA ASP A 228 -22.23 26.64 28.12
C ASP A 228 -22.81 27.95 28.66
N VAL A 229 -23.43 27.85 29.84
CA VAL A 229 -24.19 28.91 30.50
C VAL A 229 -23.26 29.63 31.46
N GLY A 230 -23.04 30.94 31.25
CA GLY A 230 -22.17 31.73 32.13
C GLY A 230 -22.27 33.24 31.97
N ASN A 231 -23.47 33.81 32.19
CA ASN A 231 -23.76 35.13 32.78
C ASN A 231 -22.89 36.37 32.40
N GLY A 232 -23.50 37.35 31.72
CA GLY A 232 -22.95 38.72 31.69
C GLY A 232 -23.54 39.69 30.66
N GLU A 233 -24.71 40.23 30.99
CA GLU A 233 -25.21 41.57 30.61
C GLU A 233 -25.69 41.86 29.18
N GLN A 234 -26.83 42.58 29.17
CA GLN A 234 -27.67 42.94 28.04
C GLN A 234 -27.03 44.03 27.17
N HIS A 235 -27.14 43.87 25.85
CA HIS A 235 -27.56 45.00 25.02
C HIS A 235 -28.47 44.49 23.91
N VAL A 236 -29.69 45.02 23.91
CA VAL A 236 -30.68 44.86 22.85
C VAL A 236 -30.25 45.83 21.76
N ASP A 237 -30.13 45.36 20.53
CA ASP A 237 -30.52 46.15 19.36
C ASP A 237 -31.02 45.20 18.27
N ASP A 238 -32.15 45.64 17.73
CA ASP A 238 -33.13 44.96 16.90
C ASP A 238 -32.70 45.13 15.44
N ASP A 239 -32.37 44.04 14.74
CA ASP A 239 -32.34 44.04 13.28
C ASP A 239 -32.78 42.68 12.74
N LYS A 240 -34.00 42.72 12.23
CA LYS A 240 -34.74 41.67 11.55
C LYS A 240 -34.02 41.27 10.25
N ALA A 241 -33.26 40.18 10.29
CA ALA A 241 -32.71 39.54 9.09
C ALA A 241 -33.50 38.28 8.77
N GLU A 242 -34.15 38.30 7.60
CA GLU A 242 -34.94 37.21 7.08
C GLU A 242 -34.11 35.94 6.86
N ALA A 243 -34.74 34.81 7.17
CA ALA A 243 -34.25 33.47 6.92
C ALA A 243 -33.91 33.28 5.43
N ASN A 244 -32.63 33.06 5.15
CA ASN A 244 -32.20 32.37 3.93
C ASN A 244 -31.44 31.12 4.35
N GLY A 245 -31.99 29.96 4.00
CA GLY A 245 -31.33 28.67 4.15
C GLY A 245 -30.04 28.69 3.34
N ASP A 246 -28.92 28.60 4.06
CA ASP A 246 -27.57 28.58 3.51
C ASP A 246 -27.34 27.23 2.83
N SER A 247 -27.72 27.16 1.56
CA SER A 247 -27.32 26.07 0.67
C SER A 247 -25.80 26.13 0.53
N ILE A 248 -25.09 25.11 1.00
CA ILE A 248 -23.64 24.97 0.88
C ILE A 248 -23.24 25.31 -0.56
N ASP A 249 -22.62 26.47 -0.72
CA ASP A 249 -22.25 26.98 -2.03
C ASP A 249 -21.09 26.15 -2.58
N LEU A 250 -21.43 25.22 -3.48
CA LEU A 250 -20.48 24.46 -4.30
C LEU A 250 -20.03 25.32 -5.49
N GLU A 251 -19.67 26.58 -5.26
CA GLU A 251 -19.00 27.42 -6.24
C GLU A 251 -17.68 26.73 -6.63
N CYS A 252 -17.67 26.15 -7.82
CA CYS A 252 -16.47 25.65 -8.44
C CYS A 252 -15.78 26.88 -9.02
N PRO A 253 -14.52 27.18 -8.65
CA PRO A 253 -13.81 28.29 -9.26
C PRO A 253 -13.85 28.10 -10.78
N SER A 254 -14.36 29.14 -11.46
CA SER A 254 -14.63 29.16 -12.90
C SER A 254 -13.48 28.55 -13.70
N ALA A 255 -13.83 27.73 -14.68
CA ALA A 255 -12.93 27.08 -15.61
C ALA A 255 -11.94 28.08 -16.23
N GLY A 256 -10.67 27.98 -15.82
CA GLY A 256 -9.53 28.43 -16.61
C GLY A 256 -9.09 27.27 -17.51
N SER A 257 -9.20 27.47 -18.81
CA SER A 257 -8.65 26.55 -19.80
C SER A 257 -7.12 26.60 -19.78
N ASP A 258 -6.56 25.41 -19.90
CA ASP A 258 -5.27 25.06 -20.48
C ASP A 258 -3.97 25.60 -19.89
N GLU A 259 -3.09 24.61 -19.70
CA GLU A 259 -1.63 24.72 -19.77
C GLU A 259 -0.99 25.66 -18.77
N GLU A 260 -0.82 25.16 -17.54
CA GLU A 260 0.52 25.12 -16.97
C GLU A 260 0.75 23.74 -16.36
N ASP A 261 1.46 22.90 -17.11
CA ASP A 261 2.27 21.84 -16.53
C ASP A 261 3.26 22.51 -15.59
N ALA A 262 2.82 22.74 -14.34
CA ALA A 262 3.70 23.04 -13.24
C ALA A 262 4.61 21.82 -13.08
N TYR A 263 5.74 21.89 -13.76
CA TYR A 263 6.97 21.17 -13.54
C TYR A 263 7.25 21.20 -12.04
N PHE A 264 6.72 20.21 -11.33
CA PHE A 264 6.80 20.14 -9.89
C PHE A 264 8.14 19.51 -9.53
N GLY A 265 9.16 20.37 -9.46
CA GLY A 265 10.44 20.09 -8.85
C GLY A 265 11.30 19.10 -9.63
N GLU A 266 12.35 19.62 -10.24
CA GLU A 266 13.68 19.03 -10.14
C GLU A 266 13.90 18.62 -8.68
N PHE A 267 13.50 17.39 -8.34
CA PHE A 267 13.91 16.76 -7.10
C PHE A 267 15.37 16.46 -7.35
N GLY A 268 16.24 17.26 -6.72
CA GLY A 268 17.66 17.20 -6.92
C GLY A 268 18.13 15.76 -6.94
N GLU A 269 19.08 15.48 -7.83
CA GLU A 269 20.05 14.42 -7.63
C GLU A 269 20.80 14.72 -6.33
N GLU A 270 20.14 14.53 -5.19
CA GLU A 270 20.83 14.11 -3.99
C GLU A 270 21.07 12.62 -4.21
N GLU A 271 22.31 12.31 -4.57
CA GLU A 271 22.90 10.99 -4.45
C GLU A 271 22.61 10.47 -3.03
N ASP A 272 21.47 9.79 -2.85
CA ASP A 272 21.23 8.94 -1.70
C ASP A 272 22.10 7.69 -1.92
N GLU A 273 23.38 7.86 -1.59
CA GLU A 273 24.36 6.80 -1.51
C GLU A 273 23.84 5.67 -0.60
N GLY A 274 23.35 4.60 -1.23
CA GLY A 274 23.61 3.24 -0.79
C GLY A 274 22.93 2.79 0.51
N TYR A 275 21.70 2.30 0.38
CA TYR A 275 21.25 1.14 1.18
C TYR A 275 20.93 -0.03 0.23
N GLU A 276 21.98 -0.63 -0.33
CA GLU A 276 21.97 -2.04 -0.71
C GLU A 276 22.01 -2.86 0.59
N ASP A 277 20.85 -3.21 1.15
CA ASP A 277 20.78 -4.23 2.20
C ASP A 277 20.60 -5.59 1.52
N ASP A 278 21.71 -6.29 1.43
CA ASP A 278 21.85 -7.64 0.93
C ASP A 278 20.99 -8.62 1.74
N MET A 279 20.52 -9.63 1.01
CA MET A 279 19.81 -10.79 1.54
C MET A 279 20.61 -11.46 2.66
N ILE A 280 20.09 -11.44 3.88
CA ILE A 280 20.41 -12.50 4.84
C ILE A 280 19.52 -13.70 4.47
N SER A 281 20.12 -14.62 3.70
CA SER A 281 19.67 -16.01 3.63
C SER A 281 19.84 -16.62 5.02
N ASP A 282 18.76 -17.21 5.52
CA ASP A 282 18.69 -17.88 6.79
C ASP A 282 19.26 -19.30 6.60
N ASP A 283 20.59 -19.42 6.58
CA ASP A 283 21.29 -20.71 6.51
C ASP A 283 22.20 -20.87 7.74
N GLU A 284 21.56 -21.36 8.80
CA GLU A 284 22.00 -22.50 9.63
C GLU A 284 23.51 -22.59 9.95
N TYR A 285 23.91 -22.00 11.09
CA TYR A 285 25.15 -22.37 11.76
C TYR A 285 25.00 -23.78 12.37
N HIS A 286 25.41 -24.80 11.63
CA HIS A 286 25.70 -26.11 12.21
C HIS A 286 27.15 -26.11 12.73
N ASP A 287 27.27 -25.99 14.05
CA ASP A 287 28.49 -26.26 14.79
C ASP A 287 28.74 -27.77 14.82
N THR A 288 29.79 -28.22 14.15
CA THR A 288 30.42 -29.52 14.42
C THR A 288 31.93 -29.38 14.36
N SER A 289 32.51 -28.97 15.48
CA SER A 289 33.86 -29.40 15.87
C SER A 289 33.90 -30.92 15.99
N SER A 290 34.70 -31.58 15.16
CA SER A 290 35.23 -32.92 15.41
C SER A 290 36.47 -33.14 14.57
N GLU A 291 37.54 -33.48 15.27
CA GLU A 291 38.91 -33.57 14.82
C GLU A 291 39.15 -34.71 13.82
N GLU A 292 40.16 -34.52 12.97
CA GLU A 292 40.71 -35.54 12.10
C GLU A 292 41.31 -36.69 12.92
N SER A 293 41.03 -37.92 12.50
CA SER A 293 41.93 -39.05 12.72
C SER A 293 41.82 -40.01 11.53
N ASP A 294 42.93 -40.06 10.82
CA ASP A 294 43.37 -40.98 9.79
C ASP A 294 43.58 -42.39 10.39
N ASP A 295 42.97 -43.42 9.80
CA ASP A 295 43.64 -44.70 9.52
C ASP A 295 42.80 -45.68 8.66
N GLY A 296 43.51 -46.38 7.76
CA GLY A 296 43.31 -47.83 7.63
C GLY A 296 42.46 -48.34 6.46
N ALA A 297 43.10 -48.50 5.31
CA ALA A 297 42.70 -49.44 4.27
C ALA A 297 42.74 -50.90 4.77
N PHE A 298 41.69 -51.69 4.51
CA PHE A 298 41.83 -53.15 4.37
C PHE A 298 40.76 -53.76 3.46
N ASP A 299 41.26 -54.57 2.54
CA ASP A 299 40.64 -55.37 1.47
C ASP A 299 39.84 -56.57 2.04
N GLY A 300 38.92 -57.15 1.26
CA GLY A 300 38.23 -58.38 1.69
C GLY A 300 36.97 -58.76 0.93
N GLU A 301 37.17 -59.59 -0.08
CA GLU A 301 36.21 -60.26 -0.98
C GLU A 301 35.15 -61.18 -0.34
N ASP A 302 34.06 -61.36 -1.11
CA ASP A 302 33.18 -62.53 -1.30
C ASP A 302 32.36 -63.18 -0.15
N LYS A 303 31.03 -63.29 -0.35
CA LYS A 303 30.34 -64.52 -0.85
C LYS A 303 28.82 -64.50 -0.64
N ASP A 304 28.11 -64.75 -1.74
CA ASP A 304 26.98 -65.68 -1.96
C ASP A 304 25.82 -65.81 -0.94
N GLY A 305 24.58 -65.65 -1.44
CA GLY A 305 23.36 -65.89 -0.65
C GLY A 305 22.04 -65.72 -1.42
N ASP A 306 21.89 -66.52 -2.46
CA ASP A 306 20.79 -66.70 -3.42
C ASP A 306 19.31 -66.84 -2.90
N ILE A 307 18.36 -66.43 -3.76
CA ILE A 307 16.97 -66.96 -3.99
C ILE A 307 15.76 -66.49 -3.10
N TYR A 308 14.74 -65.84 -3.71
CA TYR A 308 13.46 -66.46 -4.17
C TYR A 308 12.50 -65.47 -4.89
N MET A 309 11.79 -66.03 -5.87
CA MET A 309 10.91 -65.44 -6.90
C MET A 309 9.53 -64.95 -6.43
N GLY A 310 8.92 -64.02 -7.20
CA GLY A 310 7.47 -63.76 -7.15
C GLY A 310 6.94 -62.84 -8.26
N LYS A 311 6.68 -63.37 -9.46
CA LYS A 311 5.93 -62.72 -10.56
C LYS A 311 4.43 -62.70 -10.25
N GLY A 312 3.76 -61.58 -10.54
CA GLY A 312 2.30 -61.50 -10.59
C GLY A 312 1.81 -60.43 -11.59
N LYS A 313 1.46 -60.87 -12.80
CA LYS A 313 0.74 -60.08 -13.82
C LYS A 313 -0.76 -60.08 -13.50
N GLY A 314 -1.45 -58.97 -13.70
CA GLY A 314 -2.91 -58.89 -13.74
C GLY A 314 -3.41 -57.79 -14.68
N LYS A 315 -3.97 -58.18 -15.83
CA LYS A 315 -4.64 -57.34 -16.82
C LYS A 315 -6.16 -57.32 -16.59
N GLY A 316 -6.82 -56.25 -17.04
CA GLY A 316 -8.23 -56.22 -17.48
C GLY A 316 -9.12 -55.28 -16.64
N LYS A 317 -10.16 -54.62 -17.16
CA LYS A 317 -10.76 -54.54 -18.50
C LYS A 317 -11.67 -53.30 -18.52
N ALA A 318 -11.90 -52.78 -19.72
CA ALA A 318 -12.88 -51.73 -20.02
C ALA A 318 -14.33 -52.16 -19.72
N GLY A 319 -15.19 -51.17 -19.49
CA GLY A 319 -16.64 -51.32 -19.50
C GLY A 319 -17.29 -49.97 -19.84
N ALA A 320 -17.76 -49.84 -21.07
CA ALA A 320 -18.68 -48.81 -21.52
C ALA A 320 -20.11 -49.20 -21.13
N VAL A 321 -20.92 -48.23 -20.70
CA VAL A 321 -22.34 -48.05 -21.07
C VAL A 321 -22.59 -46.55 -21.12
#